data_AF-A0A917VQA7-F1
#
_entry.id   AF-A0A917VQA7-F1
#
_cell.length_a   1.000
_cell.length_b   1.000
_cell.length_c   1.000
_cell.angle_alpha   90.00
_cell.angle_beta   90.00
_cell.angle_gamma   90.00
#
_symmetry.space_group_name_H-M   'P 1'
#
loop_
_entity.id
_entity.type
_entity.pdbx_description
1 polymer ?
#
loop_
_entity_poly.entity_id
_entity_poly.type
_entity_poly.pdbx_seq_one_letter_code
_entity_poly.pdbx_strand_id
1 'polypeptide(L)'
;MRAPRSRRIWHWNSTPVSENAVEEVRRLKAGGDGVMEVGGASLAASLMPSGLIDEYQLFLSPVVLGGGTPLFPSLDKRIQLRLAETRHFDSVVMLRYLAD
;
A
#
# COMPACT_ATOMS: atom_id res chain seq x y z
N MET A 1 15.55 35.54 11.69
CA MET A 1 15.36 34.48 12.71
C MET A 1 14.56 33.35 12.07
N ARG A 2 15.21 32.24 11.68
CA ARG A 2 14.54 31.08 11.05
C ARG A 2 14.28 30.04 12.13
N ALA A 3 13.04 29.59 12.27
CA ALA A 3 12.66 28.58 13.26
C ALA A 3 13.43 27.25 13.05
N PRO A 4 13.72 26.48 14.11
CA PRO A 4 14.38 25.19 13.98
C PRO A 4 13.48 24.19 13.24
N ARG A 5 14.05 23.47 12.28
CA ARG A 5 13.41 22.32 11.62
C ARG A 5 13.04 21.29 12.69
N SER A 6 11.77 20.87 12.71
CA SER A 6 11.26 19.85 13.63
C SER A 6 12.13 18.58 13.56
N ARG A 7 12.56 18.08 14.72
CA ARG A 7 13.30 16.83 14.87
C ARG A 7 12.33 15.69 14.56
N ARG A 8 12.41 15.10 13.36
CA ARG A 8 11.64 13.88 13.04
C ARG A 8 12.21 12.73 13.85
N ILE A 9 11.43 12.25 14.81
CA ILE A 9 11.77 11.07 15.61
C ILE A 9 11.18 9.86 14.87
N TRP A 10 12.04 9.04 14.28
CA TRP A 10 11.66 7.74 13.73
C TRP A 10 11.73 6.69 14.85
N HIS A 11 10.94 5.63 14.74
CA HIS A 11 11.00 4.53 15.70
C HIS A 11 12.35 3.79 15.58
N TRP A 12 12.80 3.12 16.64
CA TRP A 12 14.13 2.49 16.71
C TRP A 12 14.35 1.41 15.63
N ASN A 13 13.27 0.85 15.08
CA ASN A 13 13.28 -0.16 14.03
C ASN A 13 12.77 0.37 12.69
N SER A 14 13.03 1.64 12.38
CA SER A 14 12.62 2.26 11.12
C SER A 14 13.83 2.79 10.36
N THR A 15 13.95 2.39 9.10
CA THR A 15 14.94 2.95 8.17
C THR A 15 14.25 3.93 7.23
N PRO A 16 14.60 5.24 7.26
CA PRO A 16 14.02 6.20 6.34
C PRO A 16 14.55 5.99 4.93
N VAL A 17 13.65 6.00 3.95
CA VAL A 17 13.97 5.90 2.52
C VAL A 17 13.45 7.16 1.85
N SER A 18 14.34 8.00 1.33
CA SER A 18 13.99 9.33 0.80
C SER A 18 14.03 9.43 -0.73
N GLU A 19 14.50 8.39 -1.41
CA GLU A 19 14.84 8.46 -2.83
C GLU A 19 13.78 7.78 -3.68
N ASN A 20 13.84 6.46 -3.80
CA ASN A 20 12.99 5.70 -4.69
C ASN A 20 12.41 4.47 -3.99
N ALA A 21 11.15 4.58 -3.58
CA ALA A 21 10.43 3.51 -2.90
C ALA A 21 10.30 2.23 -3.77
N VAL A 22 10.18 2.37 -5.10
CA VAL A 22 10.03 1.24 -6.02
C VAL A 22 11.31 0.39 -6.03
N GLU A 23 12.47 1.03 -6.15
CA GLU A 23 13.76 0.33 -6.15
C GLU A 23 14.07 -0.31 -4.80
N GLU A 24 13.75 0.38 -3.70
CA GLU A 24 13.97 -0.19 -2.38
C GLU A 24 13.06 -1.40 -2.12
N VAL A 25 11.78 -1.34 -2.52
CA VAL A 25 10.87 -2.48 -2.44
C VAL A 25 11.37 -3.64 -3.30
N ARG A 26 11.89 -3.38 -4.51
CA ARG A 26 12.52 -4.44 -5.35
C ARG A 26 13.68 -5.10 -4.64
N ARG A 27 14.57 -4.30 -4.06
CA ARG A 27 15.74 -4.79 -3.32
C ARG A 27 15.32 -5.64 -2.12
N LEU A 28 14.32 -5.22 -1.36
CA LEU A 28 13.78 -5.96 -0.23
C LEU A 28 13.14 -7.29 -0.67
N LYS A 29 12.31 -7.27 -1.73
CA LYS A 29 11.67 -8.49 -2.28
C LYS A 29 12.70 -9.49 -2.84
N ALA A 30 13.83 -9.02 -3.36
CA ALA A 30 14.89 -9.91 -3.83
C ALA A 30 15.65 -10.61 -2.68
N GLY A 31 15.57 -10.08 -1.46
CA GLY A 31 16.34 -10.54 -0.31
C GLY A 31 15.65 -11.57 0.60
N GLY A 32 14.38 -11.95 0.34
CA GLY A 32 13.66 -12.90 1.20
C GLY A 32 12.26 -13.25 0.73
N ASP A 33 11.62 -14.16 1.47
CA ASP A 33 10.28 -14.72 1.26
C ASP A 33 9.27 -14.26 2.33
N GLY A 34 9.65 -13.26 3.13
CA GLY A 34 8.80 -12.68 4.16
C GLY A 34 7.63 -11.88 3.61
N VAL A 35 6.61 -11.68 4.46
CA VAL A 35 5.47 -10.81 4.14
C VAL A 35 5.87 -9.35 4.38
N MET A 36 5.64 -8.52 3.38
CA MET A 36 5.80 -7.08 3.47
C MET A 36 4.45 -6.39 3.27
N GLU A 37 4.06 -5.58 4.26
CA GLU A 37 2.83 -4.80 4.20
C GLU A 37 3.12 -3.37 3.73
N VAL A 38 2.27 -2.87 2.84
CA VAL A 38 2.35 -1.50 2.35
C VAL A 38 1.37 -0.62 3.12
N GLY A 39 1.91 0.29 3.92
CA GLY A 39 1.14 1.28 4.68
C GLY A 39 0.92 2.58 3.90
N GLY A 40 -0.34 3.01 3.80
CA GLY A 40 -0.73 4.32 3.28
C GLY A 40 -1.00 4.34 1.76
N ALA A 41 -2.07 5.05 1.38
CA ALA A 41 -2.56 5.08 0.00
C ALA A 41 -1.54 5.63 -1.00
N SER A 42 -0.77 6.66 -0.64
CA SER A 42 0.22 7.27 -1.54
C SER A 42 1.38 6.33 -1.87
N LEU A 43 1.83 5.51 -0.91
CA LEU A 43 2.90 4.53 -1.15
C LEU A 43 2.37 3.36 -1.98
N ALA A 44 1.20 2.83 -1.66
CA ALA A 44 0.57 1.80 -2.48
C ALA A 44 0.39 2.28 -3.93
N ALA A 45 -0.14 3.49 -4.12
CA ALA A 45 -0.33 4.10 -5.43
C ALA A 45 0.96 4.24 -6.25
N SER A 46 2.11 4.54 -5.61
CA SER A 46 3.39 4.65 -6.32
C SER A 46 3.98 3.27 -6.71
N LEU A 47 3.63 2.21 -5.98
CA LEU A 47 4.09 0.85 -6.24
C LEU A 47 3.22 0.12 -7.28
N MET A 48 1.91 0.41 -7.35
CA MET A 48 0.97 -0.27 -8.26
C MET A 48 1.44 -0.32 -9.74
N PRO A 49 1.89 0.78 -10.37
CA PRO A 49 2.29 0.76 -11.79
C PRO A 49 3.51 -0.12 -12.07
N SER A 50 4.32 -0.40 -11.04
CA SER A 50 5.54 -1.20 -11.15
C SER A 50 5.30 -2.71 -10.97
N GLY A 51 4.06 -3.13 -10.72
CA GLY A 51 3.70 -4.55 -10.53
C GLY A 51 4.28 -5.17 -9.26
N LEU A 52 4.58 -4.35 -8.24
CA LEU A 52 5.24 -4.82 -7.01
C LEU A 52 4.28 -5.27 -5.91
N ILE A 53 2.97 -5.08 -6.09
CA ILE A 53 1.94 -5.52 -5.14
C ILE A 53 1.39 -6.86 -5.59
N ASP A 54 1.64 -7.92 -4.82
CA ASP A 54 1.20 -9.27 -5.14
C ASP A 54 -0.21 -9.58 -4.59
N GLU A 55 -0.60 -8.94 -3.48
CA GLU A 55 -1.87 -9.15 -2.80
C GLU A 55 -2.53 -7.82 -2.41
N TYR A 56 -3.85 -7.75 -2.58
CA TYR A 56 -4.68 -6.63 -2.16
C TYR A 56 -5.73 -7.13 -1.15
N GLN A 57 -5.69 -6.59 0.06
CA GLN A 57 -6.73 -6.80 1.07
C GLN A 57 -7.63 -5.58 1.14
N LEU A 58 -8.84 -5.71 0.60
CA LEU A 58 -9.81 -4.63 0.47
C LEU A 58 -10.87 -4.74 1.57
N PHE A 59 -10.94 -3.75 2.45
CA PHE A 59 -11.97 -3.67 3.49
C PHE A 59 -13.10 -2.74 3.03
N LEU A 60 -14.25 -3.32 2.73
CA LEU A 60 -15.44 -2.62 2.28
C LEU A 60 -16.35 -2.31 3.46
N SER A 61 -16.44 -1.03 3.79
CA SER A 61 -17.35 -0.49 4.81
C SER A 61 -18.65 0.02 4.18
N PRO A 62 -19.80 -0.10 4.86
CA PRO A 62 -21.13 0.23 4.32
C PRO A 62 -21.39 1.74 4.45
N VAL A 63 -20.49 2.55 3.89
CA VAL A 63 -20.55 4.01 3.94
C VAL A 63 -20.12 4.61 2.60
N VAL A 64 -20.85 5.62 2.15
CA VAL A 64 -20.46 6.45 1.00
C VAL A 64 -19.86 7.74 1.54
N LEU A 65 -18.53 7.88 1.47
CA LEU A 65 -17.80 9.00 2.07
C LEU A 65 -17.95 10.33 1.31
N GLY A 66 -18.36 10.29 0.04
CA GLY A 66 -18.49 11.49 -0.82
C GLY A 66 -17.17 12.08 -1.34
N GLY A 67 -16.02 11.69 -0.80
CA GLY A 67 -14.68 12.09 -1.26
C GLY A 67 -13.56 11.50 -0.41
N GLY A 68 -12.31 11.78 -0.77
CA GLY A 68 -11.12 11.33 -0.04
C GLY A 68 -9.98 10.90 -0.95
N THR A 69 -8.95 10.26 -0.37
CA THR A 69 -7.87 9.66 -1.14
C THR A 69 -8.35 8.32 -1.71
N PRO A 70 -8.41 8.17 -3.05
CA PRO A 70 -8.84 6.91 -3.65
C PRO A 70 -7.80 5.82 -3.38
N LEU A 71 -8.28 4.60 -3.12
CA LEU A 71 -7.40 3.44 -2.98
C LEU A 71 -6.64 3.15 -4.28
N PHE A 72 -7.38 3.16 -5.40
CA PHE A 72 -6.82 3.01 -6.73
C PHE A 72 -6.74 4.37 -7.41
N PRO A 73 -5.54 4.90 -7.70
CA PRO A 73 -5.40 6.11 -8.50
C PRO A 73 -5.78 5.82 -9.96
N SER A 74 -5.73 6.86 -10.81
CA SER A 74 -5.75 6.64 -12.26
C SER A 74 -4.52 5.82 -12.66
N LEU A 75 -4.74 4.70 -13.33
CA LEU A 75 -3.69 3.79 -13.81
C LEU A 75 -3.67 3.77 -15.34
N ASP A 76 -2.48 3.78 -15.92
CA ASP A 76 -2.30 3.68 -17.38
C ASP A 76 -2.54 2.26 -17.92
N LYS A 77 -2.52 1.28 -17.03
CA LYS A 77 -2.71 -0.14 -17.36
C LYS A 77 -3.70 -0.79 -16.40
N ARG A 78 -4.47 -1.73 -16.93
CA ARG A 78 -5.31 -2.62 -16.14
C ARG A 78 -4.43 -3.55 -15.31
N ILE A 79 -4.75 -3.68 -14.03
CA ILE A 79 -4.22 -4.73 -13.15
C ILE A 79 -5.26 -5.84 -13.11
N GLN A 80 -4.87 -7.07 -13.44
CA GLN A 80 -5.75 -8.21 -13.26
C GLN A 80 -5.63 -8.76 -11.85
N LEU A 81 -6.81 -8.98 -11.26
CA LEU A 81 -6.95 -9.45 -9.89
C LEU A 81 -7.83 -10.69 -9.88
N ARG A 82 -7.38 -11.70 -9.14
CA ARG A 82 -8.11 -12.93 -8.88
C ARG A 82 -8.55 -12.96 -7.43
N LEU A 83 -9.85 -13.12 -7.19
CA LEU A 83 -10.39 -13.27 -5.84
C LEU A 83 -9.83 -14.56 -5.22
N ALA A 84 -9.16 -14.42 -4.08
CA ALA A 84 -8.61 -15.53 -3.31
C ALA A 84 -9.47 -15.84 -2.07
N GLU A 85 -10.07 -14.82 -1.46
CA GLU A 85 -10.89 -14.97 -0.26
C GLU A 85 -11.91 -13.85 -0.13
N THR A 86 -13.08 -14.19 0.38
CA THR A 86 -14.07 -13.25 0.90
C THR A 86 -14.31 -13.58 2.37
N ARG A 87 -14.13 -12.59 3.24
CA ARG A 87 -14.39 -12.74 4.68
C ARG A 87 -15.37 -11.68 5.16
N HIS A 88 -16.45 -12.14 5.79
CA HIS A 88 -17.43 -11.26 6.42
C HIS A 88 -17.05 -11.01 7.87
N PHE A 89 -17.07 -9.74 8.26
CA PHE A 89 -17.12 -9.28 9.65
C PHE A 89 -18.51 -8.66 9.88
N ASP A 90 -18.79 -8.23 11.12
CA ASP A 90 -20.12 -7.73 11.52
C ASP A 90 -20.68 -6.66 10.58
N SER A 91 -19.86 -5.66 10.21
CA SER A 91 -20.26 -4.57 9.33
C SER A 91 -19.37 -4.40 8.11
N VAL A 92 -18.25 -5.12 7.99
CA VAL A 92 -17.24 -4.94 6.95
C VAL A 92 -17.04 -6.25 6.19
N VAL A 93 -16.83 -6.17 4.88
CA VAL A 93 -16.38 -7.32 4.08
C VAL A 93 -14.94 -7.11 3.68
N MET A 94 -14.08 -8.08 3.97
CA MET A 94 -12.72 -8.13 3.43
C MET A 94 -12.69 -9.01 2.17
N LEU A 95 -12.13 -8.47 1.11
CA LEU A 95 -11.84 -9.20 -0.13
C LEU A 95 -10.33 -9.27 -0.29
N ARG A 96 -9.80 -10.49 -0.37
CA ARG A 96 -8.38 -10.73 -0.64
C ARG A 96 -8.22 -11.10 -2.10
N TYR A 97 -7.47 -10.29 -2.83
CA TYR A 97 -7.17 -10.49 -4.24
C TYR A 97 -5.69 -10.73 -4.45
N LEU A 98 -5.36 -11.65 -5.35
CA LEU A 98 -3.99 -11.84 -5.84
C LEU A 98 -3.85 -11.17 -7.20
N ALA A 99 -2.73 -10.48 -7.41
CA ALA A 99 -2.37 -9.95 -8.72
C ALA A 99 -1.90 -11.09 -9.63
N ASP A 100 -2.38 -11.08 -10.87
CA ASP A 100 -1.96 -12.03 -11.93
C ASP A 100 -0.77 -11.49 -12.73
#